data_AF-A0A920QPM6-F1
#
_entry.id   AF-A0A920QPM6-F1
#
_cell.length_a   1.000
_cell.length_b   1.000
_cell.length_c   1.000
_cell.angle_alpha   90.00
_cell.angle_beta   90.00
_cell.angle_gamma   90.00
#
_symmetry.space_group_name_H-M   'P 1'
#
loop_
_entity.id
_entity.type
_entity.pdbx_description
1 polymer ?
#
loop_
_entity_poly.entity_id
_entity_poly.type
_entity_poly.pdbx_seq_one_letter_code
_entity_poly.pdbx_strand_id
1 'polypeptide(L)'
;MTSGWTPADSQLALSTKFIPLLYSVLQPVLERKTQSRQFVVGNQVDLTRLNNGQADGSVTVMPPGGGAPAISVDTFFTPAAPGLYTAKGSGWSETFAVNLTAAESRTEPIVMDQFKKLGLPMTDPVAFSGEIAAAADAAEKTEAHRREYWQWALAAVLLFVTLETVLAARGSQPAEPVMIT
;
A
#
# COMPACT_ATOMS: atom_id res chain seq x y z
N MET A 1 9.72 -22.92 28.63
CA MET A 1 9.96 -22.53 27.23
C MET A 1 10.15 -21.02 27.22
N THR A 2 11.39 -20.55 27.12
CA THR A 2 11.72 -19.12 27.26
C THR A 2 12.07 -18.57 25.88
N SER A 3 11.22 -17.70 25.34
CA SER A 3 11.52 -16.91 24.15
C SER A 3 12.37 -15.71 24.57
N GLY A 4 13.68 -15.89 24.65
CA GLY A 4 14.64 -14.82 24.98
C GLY A 4 15.20 -14.13 23.73
N TRP A 5 15.81 -12.96 23.91
CA TRP A 5 16.51 -12.21 22.85
C TRP A 5 18.00 -12.58 22.75
N THR A 6 18.50 -13.50 23.58
CA THR A 6 19.88 -13.96 23.50
C THR A 6 20.02 -15.02 22.41
N PRO A 7 21.16 -15.09 21.69
CA PRO A 7 21.38 -16.13 20.68
C PRO A 7 21.31 -17.56 21.24
N ALA A 8 21.59 -17.74 22.53
CA ALA A 8 21.48 -19.02 23.21
C ALA A 8 20.01 -19.45 23.43
N ASP A 9 19.10 -18.48 23.54
CA ASP A 9 17.68 -18.73 23.80
C ASP A 9 16.83 -18.73 22.52
N SER A 10 17.22 -17.98 21.48
CA SER A 10 16.46 -17.89 20.23
C SER A 10 17.32 -17.47 19.04
N GLN A 11 17.29 -18.29 17.98
CA GLN A 11 17.89 -17.98 16.67
C GLN A 11 16.95 -17.21 15.75
N LEU A 12 15.78 -16.79 16.25
CA LEU A 12 14.77 -16.09 15.45
C LEU A 12 15.37 -14.84 14.80
N ALA A 13 16.22 -14.09 15.52
CA ALA A 13 16.91 -12.90 15.02
C ALA A 13 17.90 -13.15 13.85
N LEU A 14 18.44 -14.36 13.72
CA LEU A 14 19.30 -14.74 12.57
C LEU A 14 18.50 -15.28 11.38
N SER A 15 17.21 -15.56 11.56
CA SER A 15 16.38 -16.11 10.49
C SER A 15 15.93 -15.02 9.52
N THR A 16 15.82 -15.36 8.24
CA THR A 16 15.22 -14.48 7.21
C THR A 16 13.74 -14.18 7.46
N LYS A 17 13.11 -14.89 8.41
CA LYS A 17 11.72 -14.69 8.83
C LYS A 17 11.56 -13.66 9.95
N PHE A 18 12.65 -13.20 10.57
CA PHE A 18 12.61 -12.18 11.63
C PHE A 18 11.93 -10.89 11.17
N ILE A 19 12.42 -10.29 10.08
CA ILE A 19 11.94 -9.01 9.60
C ILE A 19 10.47 -9.09 9.10
N PRO A 20 10.08 -10.09 8.28
CA PRO A 20 8.67 -10.27 7.91
C PRO A 20 7.74 -10.50 9.10
N LEU A 21 8.19 -11.25 10.13
CA LEU A 21 7.39 -11.50 11.33
C LEU A 21 7.23 -10.24 12.16
N LEU A 22 8.29 -9.46 12.36
CA LEU A 22 8.23 -8.18 13.07
C LEU A 22 7.28 -7.22 12.35
N TYR A 23 7.39 -7.13 11.02
CA TYR A 23 6.47 -6.33 10.21
C TYR A 23 5.02 -6.78 10.36
N SER A 24 4.75 -8.09 10.31
CA SER A 24 3.40 -8.64 10.49
C SER A 24 2.81 -8.31 11.87
N VAL A 25 3.62 -8.25 12.93
CA VAL A 25 3.16 -7.88 14.27
C VAL A 25 2.92 -6.36 14.37
N LEU A 26 3.75 -5.54 13.74
CA LEU A 26 3.63 -4.08 13.79
C LEU A 26 2.56 -3.53 12.87
N GLN A 27 2.30 -4.18 11.72
CA GLN A 27 1.42 -3.67 10.67
C GLN A 27 0.03 -3.28 11.19
N PRO A 28 -0.70 -4.09 11.98
CA PRO A 28 -2.01 -3.71 12.50
C PRO A 28 -1.98 -2.47 13.41
N VAL A 29 -0.88 -2.27 14.13
CA VAL A 29 -0.69 -1.11 15.02
C VAL A 29 -0.37 0.14 14.22
N LEU A 30 0.49 0.00 13.20
CA LEU A 30 0.88 1.09 12.31
C LEU A 30 -0.31 1.59 11.48
N GLU A 31 -1.10 0.68 10.90
CA GLU A 31 -2.28 1.02 10.10
C GLU A 31 -3.32 1.76 10.94
N ARG A 32 -3.61 1.27 12.15
CA ARG A 32 -4.57 1.90 13.07
C ARG A 32 -4.14 3.30 13.49
N LYS A 33 -2.84 3.51 13.76
CA LYS A 33 -2.31 4.83 14.14
C LYS A 33 -2.27 5.81 12.96
N THR A 34 -2.03 5.32 11.75
CA THR A 34 -1.91 6.14 10.55
C THR A 34 -3.29 6.55 10.02
N GLN A 35 -4.23 5.61 9.91
CA GLN A 35 -5.59 5.91 9.43
C GLN A 35 -6.37 6.82 10.38
N SER A 36 -6.13 6.75 11.69
CA SER A 36 -6.81 7.62 12.66
C SER A 36 -6.38 9.09 12.61
N ARG A 37 -5.32 9.41 11.85
CA ARG A 37 -4.68 10.75 11.86
C ARG A 37 -4.53 11.35 10.46
N GLN A 38 -5.14 10.75 9.45
CA GLN A 38 -5.13 11.23 8.07
C GLN A 38 -6.57 11.46 7.60
N PHE A 39 -6.84 12.69 7.18
CA PHE A 39 -8.14 13.11 6.67
C PHE A 39 -8.01 13.71 5.29
N VAL A 40 -9.15 13.98 4.66
CA VAL A 40 -9.22 14.52 3.30
C VAL A 40 -9.87 15.89 3.33
N VAL A 41 -9.37 16.81 2.50
CA VAL A 41 -9.96 18.16 2.32
C VAL A 41 -11.44 18.04 1.95
N GLY A 42 -12.28 18.90 2.53
CA GLY A 42 -13.72 18.93 2.27
C GLY A 42 -14.55 17.87 3.01
N ASN A 43 -13.93 16.84 3.60
CA ASN A 43 -14.63 15.87 4.43
C ASN A 43 -14.74 16.36 5.88
N GLN A 44 -15.88 16.11 6.51
CA GLN A 44 -16.08 16.43 7.92
C GLN A 44 -15.22 15.53 8.82
N VAL A 45 -14.36 16.15 9.63
CA VAL A 45 -13.47 15.50 10.58
C VAL A 45 -14.09 15.57 11.97
N ASP A 46 -14.25 14.40 12.60
CA ASP A 46 -14.66 14.29 14.00
C ASP A 46 -13.43 14.37 14.91
N LEU A 47 -13.33 15.46 15.68
CA LEU A 47 -12.18 15.77 16.53
C LEU A 47 -12.14 14.90 17.79
N THR A 48 -13.26 14.26 18.20
CA THR A 48 -13.29 13.36 19.36
C THR A 48 -12.42 12.12 19.13
N ARG A 49 -12.25 11.71 17.87
CA ARG A 49 -11.40 10.59 17.46
C ARG A 49 -9.91 10.87 17.72
N LEU A 50 -9.52 12.14 17.85
CA LEU A 50 -8.14 12.55 18.14
C LEU A 50 -7.81 12.44 19.64
N ASN A 51 -8.83 12.49 20.50
CA ASN A 51 -8.68 12.45 21.96
C ASN A 51 -9.26 11.16 22.57
N ASN A 52 -8.98 10.00 21.95
CA ASN A 52 -9.44 8.69 22.43
C ASN A 52 -10.96 8.60 22.72
N GLY A 53 -11.79 9.37 22.01
CA GLY A 53 -13.25 9.40 22.19
C GLY A 53 -13.76 10.34 23.28
N GLN A 54 -12.90 11.17 23.87
CA GLN A 54 -13.29 12.12 24.92
C GLN A 54 -13.59 13.49 24.31
N ALA A 55 -14.89 13.81 24.23
CA ALA A 55 -15.39 15.09 23.76
C ALA A 55 -15.30 16.10 24.91
N ASP A 56 -14.23 16.91 24.92
CA ASP A 56 -14.06 17.92 25.96
C ASP A 56 -14.05 19.32 25.32
N GLY A 57 -15.22 19.97 25.42
CA GLY A 57 -15.44 21.38 25.15
C GLY A 57 -14.99 21.91 23.77
N SER A 58 -14.87 23.24 23.70
CA SER A 58 -14.44 23.96 22.51
C SER A 58 -13.00 23.56 22.13
N VAL A 59 -12.85 22.85 21.02
CA VAL A 59 -11.55 22.47 20.45
C VAL A 59 -11.06 23.61 19.57
N THR A 60 -9.79 24.00 19.75
CA THR A 60 -9.15 25.00 18.90
C THR A 60 -8.27 24.30 17.87
N VAL A 61 -8.59 24.47 16.59
CA VAL A 61 -7.81 23.93 15.46
C VAL A 61 -6.91 25.02 14.89
N MET A 62 -5.61 24.73 14.85
CA MET A 62 -4.60 25.61 14.27
C MET A 62 -4.28 25.15 12.84
N PRO A 63 -4.50 26.00 11.81
CA PRO A 63 -4.25 25.63 10.42
C PRO A 63 -2.75 25.53 10.08
N PRO A 64 -2.40 24.87 8.97
CA PRO A 64 -1.04 24.82 8.47
C PRO A 64 -0.55 26.21 8.03
N GLY A 65 0.72 26.51 8.31
CA GLY A 65 1.32 27.82 8.03
C GLY A 65 1.17 28.76 9.23
N GLY A 66 2.30 29.12 9.86
CA GLY A 66 2.39 29.75 11.18
C GLY A 66 1.77 31.14 11.37
N GLY A 67 0.82 31.56 10.53
CA GLY A 67 0.08 32.81 10.63
C GLY A 67 -1.44 32.69 10.43
N ALA A 68 -1.97 31.48 10.21
CA ALA A 68 -3.41 31.31 10.07
C ALA A 68 -4.12 31.44 11.44
N PRO A 69 -5.28 32.13 11.52
CA PRO A 69 -6.00 32.30 12.77
C PRO A 69 -6.48 30.95 13.30
N ALA A 70 -6.42 30.79 14.61
CA ALA A 70 -6.95 29.60 15.28
C ALA A 70 -8.48 29.57 15.16
N ILE A 71 -9.03 28.41 14.82
CA ILE A 71 -10.46 28.21 14.58
C ILE A 71 -11.03 27.44 15.77
N SER A 72 -11.96 28.03 16.50
CA SER A 72 -12.71 27.33 17.55
C SER A 72 -13.87 26.54 16.92
N VAL A 73 -13.90 25.25 17.21
CA VAL A 73 -14.89 24.28 16.74
C VAL A 73 -15.26 23.36 17.88
N ASP A 74 -16.51 22.91 17.94
CA ASP A 74 -16.95 21.98 18.99
C ASP A 74 -16.46 20.56 18.68
N THR A 75 -17.19 19.84 17.83
CA THR A 75 -16.94 18.41 17.59
C THR A 75 -16.43 18.14 16.18
N PHE A 76 -16.92 18.93 15.22
CA PHE A 76 -16.67 18.69 13.80
C PHE A 76 -15.94 19.86 13.16
N PHE A 77 -14.96 19.52 12.33
CA PHE A 77 -14.17 20.48 11.57
C PHE A 77 -14.11 20.06 10.11
N THR A 78 -14.30 21.01 9.19
CA THR A 78 -14.16 20.75 7.74
C THR A 78 -12.94 21.51 7.23
N PRO A 79 -11.83 20.84 6.92
CA PRO A 79 -10.62 21.49 6.43
C PRO A 79 -10.79 21.93 4.97
N ALA A 80 -10.41 23.18 4.68
CA ALA A 80 -10.48 23.77 3.35
C ALA A 80 -9.16 23.66 2.55
N ALA A 81 -8.05 23.40 3.23
CA ALA A 81 -6.72 23.32 2.61
C ALA A 81 -5.96 22.07 3.10
N PRO A 82 -5.12 21.46 2.25
CA PRO A 82 -4.25 20.36 2.69
C PRO A 82 -3.13 20.87 3.59
N GLY A 83 -2.62 20.00 4.47
CA GLY A 83 -1.49 20.29 5.36
C GLY A 83 -1.59 19.62 6.73
N LEU A 84 -0.68 20.01 7.63
CA LEU A 84 -0.67 19.55 9.03
C LEU A 84 -1.44 20.53 9.91
N TYR A 85 -2.46 20.03 10.59
CA TYR A 85 -3.30 20.78 11.52
C TYR A 85 -3.01 20.32 12.94
N THR A 86 -3.09 21.24 13.91
CA THR A 86 -2.98 20.91 15.33
C THR A 86 -4.30 21.23 16.02
N ALA A 87 -4.98 20.21 16.56
CA ALA A 87 -6.14 20.39 17.42
C ALA A 87 -5.68 20.46 18.89
N LYS A 88 -6.20 21.44 19.62
CA LYS A 88 -5.97 21.62 21.06
C LYS A 88 -7.30 21.67 21.80
N GLY A 89 -7.46 20.81 22.80
CA GLY A 89 -8.55 20.87 23.76
C GLY A 89 -8.05 21.10 25.18
N SER A 90 -8.91 20.89 26.17
CA SER A 90 -8.60 20.98 27.60
C SER A 90 -7.59 19.91 28.04
N GLY A 91 -6.30 20.23 27.89
CA GLY A 91 -5.19 19.39 28.36
C GLY A 91 -4.65 18.38 27.34
N TRP A 92 -5.15 18.40 26.10
CA TRP A 92 -4.60 17.58 25.01
C TRP A 92 -4.28 18.44 23.79
N SER A 93 -3.25 18.04 23.05
CA SER A 93 -2.83 18.66 21.79
C SER A 93 -2.39 17.55 20.85
N GLU A 94 -3.05 17.43 19.71
CA GLU A 94 -2.75 16.38 18.73
C GLU A 94 -2.63 16.97 17.32
N THR A 95 -1.67 16.45 16.55
CA THR A 95 -1.43 16.87 15.18
C THR A 95 -1.94 15.80 14.23
N PHE A 96 -2.71 16.23 13.23
CA PHE A 96 -3.25 15.36 12.18
C PHE A 96 -2.97 15.95 10.80
N ALA A 97 -2.92 15.06 9.79
CA ALA A 97 -2.67 15.44 8.42
C ALA A 97 -3.99 15.50 7.64
N VAL A 98 -4.12 16.52 6.79
CA VAL A 98 -5.19 16.63 5.81
C VAL A 98 -4.57 16.58 4.42
N ASN A 99 -5.01 15.61 3.62
CA ASN A 99 -4.52 15.35 2.27
C ASN A 99 -5.59 15.65 1.22
N LEU A 100 -5.18 15.76 -0.04
CA LEU A 100 -6.11 15.83 -1.18
C LEU A 100 -6.66 14.44 -1.51
N THR A 101 -7.81 14.39 -2.18
CA THR A 101 -8.34 13.11 -2.67
C THR A 101 -7.39 12.53 -3.73
N ALA A 102 -7.20 11.21 -3.76
CA ALA A 102 -6.37 10.58 -4.79
C ALA A 102 -6.91 10.81 -6.22
N ALA A 103 -8.20 11.13 -6.35
CA ALA A 103 -8.83 11.45 -7.62
C ALA A 103 -8.28 12.75 -8.24
N GLU A 104 -7.85 13.72 -7.43
CA GLU A 104 -7.26 14.97 -7.93
C GLU A 104 -5.89 14.76 -8.58
N SER A 105 -5.15 13.74 -8.17
CA SER A 105 -3.84 13.41 -8.76
C SER A 105 -3.94 12.53 -10.01
N ARG A 106 -5.15 12.16 -10.46
CA ARG A 106 -5.32 11.31 -11.63
C ARG A 106 -5.11 12.14 -12.89
N THR A 107 -3.99 11.89 -13.56
CA THR A 107 -3.60 12.55 -14.83
C THR A 107 -4.01 11.77 -16.07
N GLU A 108 -4.73 10.66 -15.91
CA GLU A 108 -5.29 9.90 -17.03
C GLU A 108 -6.23 10.79 -17.86
N PRO A 109 -6.17 10.71 -19.20
CA PRO A 109 -7.13 11.39 -20.05
C PRO A 109 -8.57 11.04 -19.64
N ILE A 110 -9.39 12.06 -19.39
CA ILE A 110 -10.80 11.85 -19.06
C ILE A 110 -11.52 11.35 -20.32
N VAL A 111 -12.15 10.17 -20.22
CA VAL A 111 -12.90 9.58 -21.34
C VAL A 111 -14.13 10.43 -21.66
N MET A 112 -14.42 10.59 -22.95
CA MET A 112 -15.49 11.48 -23.43
C MET A 112 -16.85 11.16 -22.79
N ASP A 113 -17.17 9.89 -22.55
CA ASP A 113 -18.41 9.47 -21.89
C ASP A 113 -18.58 10.02 -20.47
N GLN A 114 -17.49 10.31 -19.74
CA GLN A 114 -17.58 10.88 -18.40
C GLN A 114 -18.09 12.32 -18.43
N PHE A 115 -17.66 13.12 -19.40
CA PHE A 115 -18.15 14.49 -19.57
C PHE A 115 -19.66 14.50 -19.91
N LYS A 116 -20.17 13.46 -20.59
CA LYS A 116 -21.58 13.34 -20.97
C LYS A 116 -22.45 13.05 -19.75
N LYS A 117 -21.95 12.20 -18.84
CA LYS A 117 -22.55 11.96 -17.52
C LYS A 117 -22.58 13.23 -16.66
N LEU A 118 -21.64 14.14 -16.85
CA LEU A 118 -21.60 15.43 -16.18
C LEU A 118 -22.57 16.48 -16.77
N GLY A 119 -23.32 16.12 -17.82
CA GLY A 119 -24.32 16.99 -18.45
C GLY A 119 -23.72 18.09 -19.31
N LEU A 120 -22.43 18.00 -19.66
CA LEU A 120 -21.77 19.01 -20.48
C LEU A 120 -22.24 18.87 -21.94
N PRO A 121 -22.67 19.96 -22.59
CA PRO A 121 -23.08 19.93 -23.99
C PRO A 121 -21.85 19.63 -24.85
N MET A 122 -21.93 18.55 -25.62
CA MET A 122 -20.88 18.14 -26.55
C MET A 122 -21.33 18.38 -27.97
N THR A 123 -20.46 18.99 -28.76
CA THR A 123 -20.53 18.91 -30.22
C THR A 123 -19.98 17.55 -30.63
N ASP A 124 -20.64 16.86 -31.57
CA ASP A 124 -20.18 15.58 -32.07
C ASP A 124 -18.71 15.65 -32.53
N PRO A 125 -17.89 14.63 -32.22
CA PRO A 125 -16.46 14.69 -32.47
C PRO A 125 -16.18 14.71 -33.97
N VAL A 126 -15.50 15.76 -34.43
CA VAL A 126 -14.71 15.69 -35.66
C VAL A 126 -13.62 14.63 -35.43
N ALA A 127 -13.56 13.64 -36.31
CA ALA A 127 -12.74 12.44 -36.19
C ALA A 127 -11.24 12.75 -35.99
N PHE A 128 -10.80 12.76 -34.73
CA PHE A 128 -9.38 12.67 -34.33
C PHE A 128 -9.11 11.37 -33.55
N SER A 129 -9.89 10.32 -33.82
CA SER A 129 -9.92 9.07 -33.03
C SER A 129 -9.02 7.95 -33.56
N GLY A 130 -8.08 8.24 -34.46
CA GLY A 130 -7.20 7.22 -35.06
C GLY A 130 -5.89 6.98 -34.30
N GLU A 131 -5.31 8.02 -33.71
CA GLU A 131 -3.90 7.98 -33.25
C GLU A 131 -3.79 7.60 -31.76
N ILE A 132 -4.76 8.00 -30.93
CA ILE A 132 -4.74 7.75 -29.47
C ILE A 132 -5.17 6.30 -29.14
N ALA A 133 -6.12 5.74 -29.90
CA ALA A 133 -6.54 4.34 -29.74
C ALA A 133 -5.44 3.35 -30.14
N ALA A 134 -4.68 3.66 -31.20
CA ALA A 134 -3.56 2.83 -31.65
C ALA A 134 -2.41 2.78 -30.62
N ALA A 135 -2.16 3.86 -29.88
CA ALA A 135 -1.14 3.92 -28.84
C ALA A 135 -1.53 3.12 -27.58
N ALA A 136 -2.81 3.15 -27.18
CA ALA A 136 -3.33 2.36 -26.07
C ALA A 136 -3.29 0.84 -26.36
N ASP A 137 -3.71 0.44 -27.56
CA ASP A 137 -3.65 -0.96 -28.02
C ASP A 137 -2.20 -1.46 -28.15
N ALA A 138 -1.24 -0.59 -28.48
CA ALA A 138 0.17 -0.94 -28.56
C ALA A 138 0.79 -1.18 -27.17
N ALA A 139 0.42 -0.37 -26.16
CA ALA A 139 0.91 -0.53 -24.80
C ALA A 139 0.40 -1.83 -24.15
N GLU A 140 -0.89 -2.15 -24.32
CA GLU A 140 -1.50 -3.37 -23.78
C GLU A 140 -0.86 -4.65 -24.37
N LYS A 141 -0.54 -4.64 -25.67
CA LYS A 141 0.15 -5.75 -26.33
C LYS A 141 1.56 -6.00 -25.78
N THR A 142 2.28 -4.97 -25.32
CA THR A 142 3.63 -5.15 -24.76
C THR A 142 3.63 -5.79 -23.37
N GLU A 143 2.58 -5.59 -22.56
CA GLU A 143 2.49 -6.16 -21.21
C GLU A 143 2.02 -7.62 -21.20
N ALA A 144 1.14 -8.00 -22.14
CA ALA A 144 0.63 -9.37 -22.27
C ALA A 144 1.73 -10.40 -22.59
N HIS A 145 2.72 -10.03 -23.41
CA HIS A 145 3.81 -10.92 -23.82
C HIS A 145 4.78 -11.31 -22.68
N ARG A 146 4.80 -10.58 -21.55
CA ARG A 146 5.73 -10.87 -20.45
C ARG A 146 5.31 -12.06 -19.57
N ARG A 147 4.07 -12.54 -19.69
CA ARG A 147 3.48 -13.52 -18.75
C ARG A 147 3.66 -14.99 -19.15
N GLU A 148 3.92 -15.31 -20.42
CA GLU A 148 3.92 -16.70 -20.88
C GLU A 148 5.30 -17.39 -20.85
N TYR A 149 6.40 -16.63 -20.79
CA TYR A 149 7.76 -17.21 -20.86
C TYR A 149 8.23 -17.89 -19.57
N TRP A 150 7.71 -17.50 -18.40
CA TRP A 150 8.12 -18.08 -17.12
C TRP A 150 7.67 -19.55 -16.96
N GLN A 151 6.50 -19.91 -17.48
CA GLN A 151 5.98 -21.28 -17.38
C GLN A 151 6.87 -22.26 -18.13
N TRP A 152 7.34 -21.89 -19.33
CA TRP A 152 8.27 -22.70 -20.11
C TRP A 152 9.67 -22.78 -19.48
N ALA A 153 10.15 -21.69 -18.88
CA ALA A 153 11.41 -21.71 -18.12
C ALA A 153 11.33 -22.67 -16.91
N LEU A 154 10.21 -22.68 -16.18
CA LEU A 154 9.98 -23.59 -15.06
C LEU A 154 9.93 -25.06 -15.53
N ALA A 155 9.25 -25.34 -16.64
CA ALA A 155 9.16 -26.68 -17.22
C ALA A 155 10.54 -27.21 -17.65
N ALA A 156 11.39 -26.38 -18.25
CA ALA A 156 12.73 -26.76 -18.65
C ALA A 156 13.63 -27.13 -17.45
N VAL A 157 13.57 -26.35 -16.36
CA VAL A 157 14.31 -26.65 -15.12
C VAL A 157 13.83 -27.96 -14.51
N LEU A 158 12.51 -28.18 -14.45
CA LEU A 158 11.94 -29.44 -13.95
C LEU A 158 12.40 -30.65 -14.77
N LEU A 159 12.35 -30.54 -16.10
CA LEU A 159 12.86 -31.58 -17.00
C LEU A 159 14.33 -31.90 -16.70
N PHE A 160 15.17 -30.86 -16.60
CA PHE A 160 16.59 -31.02 -16.33
C PHE A 160 16.84 -31.73 -14.99
N VAL A 161 16.15 -31.32 -13.92
CA VAL A 161 16.26 -31.95 -12.60
C VAL A 161 15.81 -33.42 -12.63
N THR A 162 14.72 -33.74 -13.34
CA THR A 162 14.27 -35.14 -13.47
C THR A 162 15.28 -35.99 -14.23
N LEU A 163 15.90 -35.44 -15.28
CA LEU A 163 16.92 -36.15 -16.06
C LEU A 163 18.15 -36.45 -15.20
N GLU A 164 18.67 -35.45 -14.49
CA GLU A 164 19.78 -35.61 -13.54
C GLU A 164 19.46 -36.64 -12.45
N THR A 165 18.22 -36.64 -11.94
CA THR A 165 17.78 -37.61 -10.93
C THR A 165 17.81 -39.05 -11.46
N VAL A 166 17.37 -39.25 -12.71
CA VAL A 166 17.39 -40.57 -13.35
C VAL A 166 18.83 -41.01 -13.64
N LEU A 167 19.69 -40.12 -14.13
CA LEU A 167 21.10 -40.44 -14.34
C LEU A 167 21.83 -40.77 -13.04
N ALA A 168 21.59 -40.02 -11.95
CA ALA A 168 22.17 -40.29 -10.64
C ALA A 168 21.69 -41.64 -10.06
N ALA A 169 20.41 -41.97 -10.24
CA ALA A 169 19.86 -43.25 -9.84
C ALA A 169 20.45 -44.42 -10.64
N ARG A 170 20.73 -44.23 -11.94
CA ARG A 170 21.42 -45.25 -12.76
C ARG A 170 22.93 -45.32 -12.54
N GLY A 171 23.55 -44.23 -12.10
CA GLY A 171 24.98 -44.15 -11.79
C GLY A 171 25.34 -44.65 -10.39
N SER A 172 24.34 -44.87 -9.53
CA SER A 172 24.54 -45.47 -8.20
C SER A 172 24.82 -46.97 -8.35
N GLN A 173 26.09 -47.34 -8.49
CA GLN A 173 26.52 -48.72 -8.32
C GLN A 173 26.27 -49.15 -6.86
N PRO A 174 25.78 -50.38 -6.60
CA PRO A 174 25.57 -50.86 -5.24
C PRO A 174 26.91 -50.87 -4.50
N ALA A 175 26.96 -50.19 -3.35
CA ALA A 175 28.12 -50.18 -2.48
C ALA A 175 28.47 -51.62 -2.07
N GLU A 176 29.72 -52.00 -2.33
CA GLU A 176 30.29 -53.29 -1.94
C GLU A 176 30.25 -53.42 -0.41
N PRO A 177 29.63 -54.47 0.16
CA PRO A 177 29.52 -54.62 1.60
C PRO A 177 30.88 -54.98 2.21
N VAL A 178 31.37 -54.13 3.11
CA VAL A 178 32.52 -54.43 3.99
C VAL A 178 32.16 -55.62 4.87
N MET A 179 32.86 -56.74 4.65
CA MET A 179 32.81 -57.93 5.50
C MET A 179 33.60 -57.66 6.79
N ILE A 180 32.91 -57.68 7.92
CA ILE A 180 33.51 -57.69 9.26
C ILE A 180 33.61 -59.16 9.71
N THR A 181 34.81 -59.62 10.05
CA THR A 181 35.05 -60.78 10.93
C THR A 181 36.06 -60.37 11.98
#